data_AF-A0A137QZB7-F1
#
_entry.id   AF-A0A137QZB7-F1
#
_cell.length_a   1.000
_cell.length_b   1.000
_cell.length_c   1.000
_cell.angle_alpha   90.00
_cell.angle_beta   90.00
_cell.angle_gamma   90.00
#
_symmetry.space_group_name_H-M   'P 1'
#
loop_
_entity.id
_entity.type
_entity.pdbx_description
1 polymer ?
#
loop_
_entity_poly.entity_id
_entity_poly.type
_entity_poly.pdbx_seq_one_letter_code
_entity_poly.pdbx_strand_id
1 'polypeptide(L)'
;MSTAYECPILVWMISLNRNYSQEEYDACYGLVKDCVTNVNVTYKPQDADSFRSLLLAMLPLLMMRHRRIPRAKWRDCVTNNGKHWIEQDDLPPEKFLNSMIGYHLAQDQSLLGMAMTQGPQKKVVNIGLGILMLKVPGRIPLSSYIESQQHKLTPLELAAITAAEKPADVLRRLCIILTLKSSYARAIGQSAAFDWARLEFDVDKKSATADGHALTGWEFRLYRAKLGVARGIEPKLVEEEYQCCCAFFRGCDDLKFVWYDDPKQLETWVQFINIDQMTKVIPKLSA
;
A
#
# COMPACT_ATOMS: atom_id res chain seq x y z
N MET A 1 13.41 27.55 10.67
CA MET A 1 14.48 26.65 10.21
C MET A 1 13.87 25.65 9.24
N SER A 2 14.17 25.78 7.95
CA SER A 2 13.69 24.87 6.91
C SER A 2 14.48 23.56 7.01
N THR A 3 13.82 22.47 7.39
CA THR A 3 14.42 21.14 7.51
C THR A 3 14.64 20.56 6.11
N ALA A 4 15.85 20.76 5.59
CA ALA A 4 16.33 20.02 4.42
C ALA A 4 16.15 18.51 4.67
N TYR A 5 15.48 17.84 3.73
CA TYR A 5 15.25 16.39 3.64
C TYR A 5 14.02 15.79 4.37
N GLU A 6 12.85 16.42 4.25
CA GLU A 6 11.61 15.66 4.31
C GLU A 6 11.53 14.79 3.04
N CYS A 7 11.68 13.47 3.14
CA CYS A 7 11.52 12.56 1.98
C CYS A 7 10.03 12.52 1.61
N PRO A 8 9.55 13.22 0.57
CA PRO A 8 8.12 13.31 0.33
C PRO A 8 7.55 11.92 0.09
N ILE A 9 6.38 11.64 0.65
CA ILE A 9 5.65 10.42 0.37
C ILE A 9 4.60 10.69 -0.69
N LEU A 10 4.50 9.78 -1.66
CA LEU A 10 3.42 9.72 -2.64
C LEU A 10 2.79 8.33 -2.59
N VAL A 11 1.47 8.28 -2.77
CA VAL A 11 0.75 7.01 -2.88
C VAL A 11 -0.10 7.04 -4.13
N TRP A 12 0.01 6.00 -4.95
CA TRP A 12 -0.83 5.80 -6.10
C TRP A 12 -1.77 4.64 -5.83
N MET A 13 -3.06 4.86 -6.04
CA MET A 13 -4.11 3.88 -5.80
C MET A 13 -4.80 3.56 -7.11
N ILE A 14 -4.90 2.27 -7.45
CA ILE A 14 -5.66 1.81 -8.61
C ILE A 14 -7.00 1.24 -8.14
N SER A 15 -8.08 1.81 -8.63
CA SER A 15 -9.43 1.28 -8.45
C SER A 15 -9.81 0.34 -9.59
N LEU A 16 -10.12 -0.92 -9.26
CA LEU A 16 -10.76 -1.89 -10.14
C LEU A 16 -12.27 -1.67 -10.12
N ASN A 17 -12.72 -0.57 -10.73
CA ASN A 17 -14.12 -0.13 -10.74
C ASN A 17 -15.01 -0.95 -11.68
N ARG A 18 -14.46 -1.90 -12.44
CA ARG A 18 -15.19 -2.85 -13.30
C ARG A 18 -14.39 -4.14 -13.50
N ASN A 19 -15.02 -5.13 -14.13
CA ASN A 19 -14.32 -6.31 -14.63
C ASN A 19 -13.38 -5.93 -15.78
N TYR A 20 -12.24 -6.62 -15.87
CA TYR A 20 -11.28 -6.48 -16.97
C TYR A 20 -11.63 -7.43 -18.11
N SER A 21 -11.21 -7.09 -19.34
CA SER A 21 -11.32 -8.00 -20.49
C SER A 21 -10.07 -8.86 -20.66
N GLN A 22 -10.16 -9.94 -21.43
CA GLN A 22 -8.99 -10.78 -21.71
C GLN A 22 -7.92 -10.02 -22.49
N GLU A 23 -8.31 -9.13 -23.40
CA GLU A 23 -7.39 -8.29 -24.16
C GLU A 23 -6.60 -7.33 -23.25
N GLU A 24 -7.26 -6.77 -22.23
CA GLU A 24 -6.59 -5.95 -21.21
C GLU A 24 -5.61 -6.78 -20.37
N TYR A 25 -5.99 -8.00 -20.01
CA TYR A 25 -5.10 -8.93 -19.32
C TYR A 25 -3.86 -9.24 -20.17
N ASP A 26 -4.05 -9.59 -21.43
CA ASP A 26 -2.98 -9.96 -22.36
C ASP A 26 -2.01 -8.80 -22.59
N ALA A 27 -2.53 -7.57 -22.72
CA ALA A 27 -1.73 -6.37 -22.85
C ALA A 27 -0.87 -6.09 -21.60
N CYS A 28 -1.46 -6.21 -20.41
CA CYS A 28 -0.73 -6.08 -19.14
C CYS A 28 0.32 -7.18 -18.98
N TYR A 29 -0.03 -8.43 -19.31
CA TYR A 29 0.86 -9.59 -19.21
C TYR A 29 2.07 -9.44 -20.14
N GLY A 30 1.86 -9.06 -21.39
CA GLY A 30 2.93 -8.80 -22.36
C GLY A 30 3.88 -7.72 -21.86
N LEU A 31 3.35 -6.57 -21.42
CA LEU A 31 4.18 -5.48 -20.89
C LEU A 31 5.03 -5.92 -19.69
N VAL A 32 4.42 -6.60 -18.70
CA VAL A 32 5.13 -7.03 -17.49
C VAL A 32 6.21 -8.04 -17.84
N LYS A 33 5.91 -9.02 -18.70
CA LYS A 33 6.88 -10.01 -19.16
C LYS A 33 8.08 -9.38 -19.86
N ASP A 34 7.85 -8.33 -20.65
CA ASP A 34 8.89 -7.68 -21.44
C ASP A 34 9.72 -6.68 -20.61
N CYS A 35 9.10 -5.98 -19.65
CA CYS A 35 9.71 -4.83 -18.96
C CYS A 35 10.12 -5.09 -17.51
N VAL A 36 9.55 -6.10 -16.85
CA VAL A 36 9.72 -6.36 -15.40
C VAL A 36 10.45 -7.69 -15.19
N THR A 37 11.75 -7.63 -14.96
CA THR A 37 12.61 -8.81 -14.85
C THR A 37 12.50 -9.54 -13.51
N ASN A 38 12.06 -8.84 -12.45
CA ASN A 38 12.10 -9.33 -11.08
C ASN A 38 10.80 -10.02 -10.65
N VAL A 39 9.81 -10.12 -11.53
CA VAL A 39 8.50 -10.70 -11.21
C VAL A 39 8.25 -11.88 -12.13
N ASN A 40 8.10 -13.08 -11.54
CA ASN A 40 7.68 -14.26 -12.27
C ASN A 40 6.15 -14.31 -12.33
N VAL A 41 5.59 -13.94 -13.48
CA VAL A 41 4.13 -13.93 -13.70
C VAL A 41 3.68 -15.16 -14.47
N THR A 42 2.69 -15.87 -13.94
CA THR A 42 2.05 -17.00 -14.64
C THR A 42 0.81 -16.50 -15.37
N TYR A 43 0.69 -16.86 -16.66
CA TYR A 43 -0.48 -16.53 -17.48
C TYR A 43 -1.74 -17.26 -16.95
N LYS A 44 -2.66 -16.50 -16.35
CA LYS A 44 -3.92 -16.96 -15.78
C LYS A 44 -5.02 -15.89 -15.95
N PRO A 45 -5.54 -15.68 -17.18
CA PRO A 45 -6.48 -14.60 -17.47
C PRO A 45 -7.81 -14.69 -16.68
N GLN A 46 -8.21 -15.89 -16.27
CA GLN A 46 -9.43 -16.12 -15.49
C GLN A 46 -9.27 -15.89 -13.98
N ASP A 47 -8.02 -15.66 -13.53
CA ASP A 47 -7.70 -15.42 -12.12
C ASP A 47 -7.55 -13.92 -11.87
N ALA A 48 -8.51 -13.34 -11.14
CA ALA A 48 -8.49 -11.92 -10.82
C ALA A 48 -7.25 -11.51 -10.00
N ASP A 49 -6.70 -12.40 -9.15
CA ASP A 49 -5.48 -12.11 -8.39
C ASP A 49 -4.24 -12.05 -9.29
N SER A 50 -4.24 -12.84 -10.37
CA SER A 50 -3.22 -12.74 -11.40
C SER A 50 -3.26 -11.36 -12.08
N PHE A 51 -4.45 -10.88 -12.46
CA PHE A 51 -4.58 -9.54 -13.07
C PHE A 51 -4.16 -8.42 -12.12
N ARG A 52 -4.56 -8.48 -10.84
CA ARG A 52 -4.12 -7.50 -9.84
C ARG A 52 -2.61 -7.47 -9.68
N SER A 53 -1.97 -8.66 -9.69
CA SER A 53 -0.52 -8.78 -9.60
C SER A 53 0.18 -8.13 -10.80
N LEU A 54 -0.39 -8.27 -12.01
CA LEU A 54 0.10 -7.58 -13.21
C LEU A 54 0.01 -6.07 -13.08
N LEU A 55 -1.15 -5.54 -12.67
CA LEU A 55 -1.33 -4.10 -12.48
C LEU A 55 -0.40 -3.51 -11.41
N LEU A 56 -0.19 -4.24 -10.32
CA LEU A 56 0.79 -3.85 -9.30
C LEU A 56 2.22 -3.82 -9.86
N ALA A 57 2.62 -4.82 -10.64
CA ALA A 57 3.95 -4.87 -11.26
C ALA A 57 4.19 -3.72 -12.26
N MET A 58 3.13 -3.14 -12.82
CA MET A 58 3.20 -2.00 -13.74
C MET A 58 3.31 -0.65 -13.03
N LEU A 59 2.95 -0.53 -11.75
CA LEU A 59 2.99 0.74 -11.02
C LEU A 59 4.38 1.41 -11.00
N PRO A 60 5.49 0.69 -10.75
CA PRO A 60 6.83 1.24 -10.88
C PRO A 60 7.14 1.78 -12.29
N LEU A 61 6.71 1.07 -13.34
CA LEU A 61 6.88 1.52 -14.73
C LEU A 61 6.15 2.85 -14.96
N LEU A 62 4.90 2.93 -14.51
CA LEU A 62 4.09 4.15 -14.64
C LEU A 62 4.72 5.32 -13.88
N MET A 63 5.26 5.09 -12.69
CA MET A 63 5.92 6.12 -11.89
C MET A 63 7.14 6.68 -12.61
N MET A 64 8.01 5.80 -13.10
CA MET A 64 9.22 6.24 -13.80
C MET A 64 8.88 6.96 -15.12
N ARG A 65 7.84 6.50 -15.82
CA ARG A 65 7.31 7.20 -17.00
C ARG A 65 6.76 8.59 -16.66
N HIS A 66 5.99 8.73 -15.58
CA HIS A 66 5.48 10.02 -15.12
C HIS A 66 6.61 10.99 -14.77
N ARG A 67 7.71 10.47 -14.23
CA ARG A 67 8.96 11.22 -13.99
C ARG A 67 9.80 11.46 -15.24
N ARG A 68 9.36 11.00 -16.42
CA ARG A 68 10.06 11.09 -17.71
C ARG A 68 11.44 10.40 -17.71
N ILE A 69 11.58 9.31 -16.96
CA ILE A 69 12.80 8.50 -16.91
C ILE A 69 12.59 7.25 -17.77
N PRO A 70 13.34 7.07 -18.88
CA PRO A 70 13.21 5.90 -19.75
C PRO A 70 13.50 4.59 -19.03
N ARG A 71 12.85 3.48 -19.45
CA ARG A 71 13.02 2.17 -18.80
C ARG A 71 14.49 1.72 -18.69
N ALA A 72 15.31 2.04 -19.69
CA ALA A 72 16.72 1.68 -19.75
C ALA A 72 17.64 2.47 -18.80
N LYS A 73 17.12 3.48 -18.10
CA LYS A 73 17.89 4.37 -17.21
C LYS A 73 17.63 4.12 -15.72
N TRP A 74 17.00 2.99 -15.40
CA TRP A 74 16.77 2.63 -14.01
C TRP A 74 16.65 1.13 -13.83
N ARG A 75 16.87 0.70 -12.60
CA ARG A 75 16.77 -0.68 -12.17
C ARG A 75 15.97 -0.77 -10.88
N ASP A 76 15.19 -1.85 -10.78
CA ASP A 76 14.54 -2.25 -9.54
C ASP A 76 15.47 -3.17 -8.77
N CYS A 77 15.75 -2.78 -7.54
CA CYS A 77 16.66 -3.45 -6.62
C CYS A 77 15.88 -3.99 -5.43
N VAL A 78 16.36 -5.10 -4.87
CA VAL A 78 15.67 -5.83 -3.80
C VAL A 78 16.63 -6.14 -2.67
N THR A 79 16.19 -5.92 -1.43
CA THR A 79 16.98 -6.26 -0.24
C THR A 79 16.83 -7.75 0.08
N ASN A 80 17.66 -8.27 0.99
CA ASN A 80 17.54 -9.66 1.46
C ASN A 80 16.17 -9.99 2.08
N ASN A 81 15.45 -8.98 2.58
CA ASN A 81 14.11 -9.13 3.14
C ASN A 81 12.99 -8.69 2.17
N GLY A 82 13.28 -8.60 0.86
CA GLY A 82 12.26 -8.36 -0.17
C GLY A 82 11.75 -6.92 -0.28
N LYS A 83 12.49 -5.93 0.27
CA LYS A 83 12.15 -4.51 0.13
C LYS A 83 12.70 -3.99 -1.18
N HIS A 84 11.85 -3.31 -1.94
CA HIS A 84 12.20 -2.79 -3.25
C HIS A 84 12.64 -1.32 -3.17
N TRP A 85 13.62 -0.97 -4.00
CA TRP A 85 13.95 0.42 -4.32
C TRP A 85 14.42 0.54 -5.76
N ILE A 86 14.24 1.72 -6.33
CA ILE A 86 14.68 2.05 -7.68
C ILE A 86 15.93 2.90 -7.61
N GLU A 87 16.92 2.53 -8.42
CA GLU A 87 18.11 3.33 -8.70
C GLU A 87 18.06 3.84 -10.14
N GLN A 88 18.53 5.06 -10.35
CA GLN A 88 18.61 5.70 -11.65
C GLN A 88 20.07 5.74 -12.10
N ASP A 89 20.31 5.42 -13.36
CA ASP A 89 21.63 5.47 -13.98
C ASP A 89 21.97 6.90 -14.43
N ASP A 90 23.26 7.17 -14.69
CA ASP A 90 23.80 8.43 -15.23
C ASP A 90 23.50 9.71 -14.43
N LEU A 91 23.21 9.57 -13.12
CA LEU A 91 23.10 10.71 -12.23
C LEU A 91 24.48 11.14 -11.70
N PRO A 92 24.73 12.47 -11.56
CA PRO A 92 25.89 12.95 -10.83
C PRO A 92 25.94 12.36 -9.41
N PRO A 93 27.13 12.03 -8.86
CA PRO A 93 27.27 11.38 -7.55
C PRO A 93 26.52 12.07 -6.41
N GLU A 94 26.51 13.41 -6.43
CA GLU A 94 25.81 14.24 -5.44
C GLU A 94 24.28 14.04 -5.46
N LYS A 95 23.70 13.80 -6.65
CA LYS A 95 22.27 13.57 -6.82
C LYS A 95 21.89 12.12 -6.59
N PHE A 96 22.77 11.19 -6.96
CA PHE A 96 22.54 9.75 -6.85
C PHE A 96 22.16 9.33 -5.42
N LEU A 97 22.86 9.87 -4.40
CA LEU A 97 22.62 9.53 -3.00
C LEU A 97 21.22 9.92 -2.49
N ASN A 98 20.52 10.83 -3.17
CA ASN A 98 19.19 11.31 -2.78
C ASN A 98 18.11 11.03 -3.85
N SER A 99 18.44 10.28 -4.90
CA SER A 99 17.53 10.00 -6.02
C SER A 99 16.86 8.64 -5.94
N MET A 100 17.25 7.80 -4.98
CA MET A 100 16.69 6.45 -4.83
C MET A 100 15.23 6.55 -4.41
N ILE A 101 14.41 5.65 -4.94
CA ILE A 101 12.98 5.63 -4.67
C ILE A 101 12.63 4.30 -4.06
N GLY A 102 12.32 4.29 -2.77
CA GLY A 102 11.79 3.10 -2.11
C GLY A 102 10.29 3.05 -2.31
N TYR A 103 9.76 1.84 -2.50
CA TYR A 103 8.32 1.68 -2.67
C TYR A 103 7.81 0.37 -2.07
N HIS A 104 6.50 0.30 -1.86
CA HIS A 104 5.81 -0.90 -1.46
C HIS A 104 4.47 -1.02 -2.15
N LEU A 105 4.17 -2.22 -2.63
CA LEU A 105 2.94 -2.57 -3.31
C LEU A 105 2.01 -3.30 -2.35
N ALA A 106 0.73 -2.93 -2.36
CA ALA A 106 -0.29 -3.59 -1.57
C ALA A 106 -1.60 -3.69 -2.36
N GLN A 107 -2.44 -4.65 -1.99
CA GLN A 107 -3.77 -4.80 -2.56
C GLN A 107 -4.74 -5.31 -1.52
N ASP A 108 -6.01 -4.97 -1.71
CA ASP A 108 -7.14 -5.69 -1.17
C ASP A 108 -8.34 -5.55 -2.10
N GLN A 109 -8.96 -6.68 -2.46
CA GLN A 109 -10.14 -6.75 -3.33
C GLN A 109 -10.07 -5.87 -4.60
N SER A 110 -10.70 -4.70 -4.61
CA SER A 110 -10.77 -3.80 -5.78
C SER A 110 -9.76 -2.66 -5.73
N LEU A 111 -8.98 -2.56 -4.67
CA LEU A 111 -8.08 -1.45 -4.43
C LEU A 111 -6.64 -1.94 -4.39
N LEU A 112 -5.85 -1.47 -5.34
CA LEU A 112 -4.42 -1.72 -5.42
C LEU A 112 -3.69 -0.42 -5.07
N GLY A 113 -2.47 -0.51 -4.57
CA GLY A 113 -1.72 0.67 -4.19
C GLY A 113 -0.21 0.50 -4.23
N MET A 114 0.47 1.60 -4.51
CA MET A 114 1.91 1.76 -4.35
C MET A 114 2.18 2.98 -3.47
N ALA A 115 2.81 2.77 -2.33
CA ALA A 115 3.40 3.85 -1.54
C ALA A 115 4.87 4.00 -1.95
N MET A 116 5.33 5.23 -2.14
CA MET A 116 6.68 5.53 -2.60
C MET A 116 7.26 6.75 -1.89
N THR A 117 8.58 6.74 -1.68
CA THR A 117 9.33 7.86 -1.09
C THR A 117 10.70 7.97 -1.72
N GLN A 118 11.25 9.18 -1.77
CA GLN A 118 12.55 9.45 -2.39
C GLN A 118 13.57 9.98 -1.39
N GLY A 119 14.81 9.51 -1.48
CA GLY A 119 15.91 9.90 -0.62
C GLY A 119 17.05 8.88 -0.62
N PRO A 120 17.92 8.87 0.40
CA PRO A 120 18.94 7.84 0.58
C PRO A 120 18.35 6.45 0.77
N GLN A 121 19.00 5.40 0.25
CA GLN A 121 18.54 4.00 0.33
C GLN A 121 17.97 3.63 1.71
N LYS A 122 18.77 3.87 2.75
CA LYS A 122 18.46 3.58 4.16
C LYS A 122 17.23 4.30 4.70
N LYS A 123 16.80 5.40 4.07
CA LYS A 123 15.58 6.15 4.43
C LYS A 123 14.36 5.76 3.59
N VAL A 124 14.54 5.10 2.45
CA VAL A 124 13.44 4.81 1.53
C VAL A 124 12.98 3.37 1.54
N VAL A 125 13.86 2.42 1.88
CA VAL A 125 13.49 0.99 1.92
C VAL A 125 12.47 0.65 3.02
N ASN A 126 12.42 1.44 4.09
CA ASN A 126 11.51 1.24 5.23
C ASN A 126 10.17 1.94 4.98
N ILE A 127 9.42 1.45 3.99
CA ILE A 127 8.08 1.94 3.63
C ILE A 127 7.11 0.77 3.46
N GLY A 128 5.89 0.88 3.96
CA GLY A 128 4.87 -0.15 3.87
C GLY A 128 3.48 0.44 3.70
N LEU A 129 2.63 -0.30 3.00
CA LEU A 129 1.24 0.08 2.73
C LEU A 129 0.33 -1.04 3.21
N GLY A 130 -0.62 -0.72 4.08
CA GLY A 130 -1.73 -1.56 4.52
C GLY A 130 -3.01 -1.08 3.85
N ILE A 131 -3.78 -2.02 3.30
CA ILE A 131 -5.09 -1.78 2.70
C ILE A 131 -6.01 -2.87 3.22
N LEU A 132 -7.19 -2.50 3.69
CA LEU A 132 -8.20 -3.45 4.14
C LEU A 132 -9.61 -2.89 3.91
N MET A 133 -10.48 -3.67 3.30
CA MET A 133 -11.88 -3.35 3.07
C MET A 133 -12.63 -3.27 4.42
N LEU A 134 -13.44 -2.22 4.61
CA LEU A 134 -14.33 -2.08 5.77
C LEU A 134 -15.59 -2.93 5.56
N LYS A 135 -15.42 -4.25 5.51
CA LYS A 135 -16.52 -5.19 5.36
C LYS A 135 -16.19 -6.50 6.04
N VAL A 136 -17.19 -7.07 6.72
CA VAL A 136 -17.07 -8.43 7.26
C VAL A 136 -17.03 -9.42 6.08
N PRO A 137 -16.03 -10.31 5.99
CA PRO A 137 -15.94 -11.28 4.90
C PRO A 137 -17.12 -12.25 4.89
N GLY A 138 -17.69 -12.50 3.71
CA GLY A 138 -18.77 -13.47 3.55
C GLY A 138 -20.06 -13.10 4.28
N ARG A 139 -20.69 -14.09 4.92
CA ARG A 139 -21.95 -13.93 5.69
C ARG A 139 -21.77 -14.33 7.16
N ILE A 140 -20.60 -14.05 7.73
CA ILE A 140 -20.34 -14.33 9.15
C ILE A 140 -20.72 -13.13 10.03
N PRO A 141 -21.09 -13.35 11.29
CA PRO A 141 -21.25 -12.28 12.27
C PRO A 141 -19.93 -11.52 12.52
N LEU A 142 -20.02 -10.23 12.86
CA LEU A 142 -18.86 -9.42 13.20
C LEU A 142 -18.06 -10.00 14.39
N SER A 143 -18.74 -10.56 15.39
CA SER A 143 -18.09 -11.21 16.54
C SER A 143 -17.19 -12.37 16.11
N SER A 144 -17.67 -13.25 15.23
CA SER A 144 -16.88 -14.36 14.68
C SER A 144 -15.72 -13.86 13.84
N TYR A 145 -15.89 -12.74 13.13
CA TYR A 145 -14.77 -12.12 12.41
C TYR A 145 -13.70 -11.60 13.37
N ILE A 146 -14.08 -10.91 14.45
CA ILE A 146 -13.14 -10.45 15.48
C ILE A 146 -12.40 -11.64 16.10
N GLU A 147 -13.13 -12.70 16.47
CA GLU A 147 -12.58 -13.94 17.02
C GLU A 147 -11.51 -14.52 16.08
N SER A 148 -11.80 -14.57 14.77
CA SER A 148 -10.84 -15.03 13.76
C SER A 148 -9.56 -14.18 13.68
N GLN A 149 -9.59 -12.93 14.16
CA GLN A 149 -8.43 -12.02 14.16
C GLN A 149 -7.75 -11.91 15.53
N GLN A 150 -8.26 -12.53 16.60
CA GLN A 150 -7.74 -12.36 17.96
C GLN A 150 -6.25 -12.69 18.10
N HIS A 151 -5.77 -13.71 17.39
CA HIS A 151 -4.34 -14.09 17.39
C HIS A 151 -3.41 -13.00 16.84
N LYS A 152 -3.93 -11.96 16.19
CA LYS A 152 -3.16 -10.82 15.68
C LYS A 152 -3.21 -9.59 16.59
N LEU A 153 -4.03 -9.62 17.64
CA LEU A 153 -4.36 -8.48 18.48
C LEU A 153 -3.79 -8.66 19.88
N THR A 154 -3.34 -7.58 20.50
CA THR A 154 -3.00 -7.59 21.93
C THR A 154 -4.27 -7.44 22.77
N PRO A 155 -4.24 -7.78 24.07
CA PRO A 155 -5.38 -7.54 24.96
C PRO A 155 -5.82 -6.07 25.01
N LEU A 156 -4.88 -5.13 24.94
CA LEU A 156 -5.15 -3.69 24.92
C LEU A 156 -5.93 -3.30 23.66
N GLU A 157 -5.48 -3.75 22.50
CA GLU A 157 -6.13 -3.46 21.22
C GLU A 157 -7.52 -4.10 21.15
N LEU A 158 -7.64 -5.34 21.61
CA LEU A 158 -8.93 -6.04 21.64
C LEU A 158 -9.93 -5.30 22.53
N ALA A 159 -9.51 -4.85 23.73
CA ALA A 159 -10.35 -4.04 24.61
C ALA A 159 -10.74 -2.71 23.96
N ALA A 160 -9.80 -2.02 23.30
CA ALA A 160 -10.10 -0.77 22.59
C ALA A 160 -11.09 -0.97 21.43
N ILE A 161 -11.00 -2.08 20.71
CA ILE A 161 -11.92 -2.44 19.62
C ILE A 161 -13.33 -2.71 20.16
N THR A 162 -13.44 -3.55 21.21
CA THR A 162 -14.73 -3.99 21.76
C THR A 162 -15.41 -2.96 22.65
N ALA A 163 -14.69 -1.91 23.10
CA ALA A 163 -15.27 -0.80 23.84
C ALA A 163 -16.19 0.11 22.98
N ALA A 164 -16.20 -0.04 21.66
CA ALA A 164 -17.10 0.73 20.80
C ALA A 164 -18.55 0.20 20.88
N GLU A 165 -19.51 1.10 21.04
CA GLU A 165 -20.94 0.74 21.17
C GLU A 165 -21.56 0.25 19.86
N LYS A 166 -21.16 0.84 18.73
CA LYS A 166 -21.76 0.57 17.42
C LYS A 166 -20.93 -0.48 16.66
N PRO A 167 -21.56 -1.50 16.06
CA PRO A 167 -20.86 -2.52 15.27
C PRO A 167 -19.99 -1.95 14.14
N ALA A 168 -20.43 -0.86 13.49
CA ALA A 168 -19.65 -0.19 12.45
C ALA A 168 -18.35 0.42 13.00
N ASP A 169 -18.38 0.97 14.21
CA ASP A 169 -17.20 1.52 14.87
C ASP A 169 -16.24 0.42 15.33
N VAL A 170 -16.78 -0.70 15.82
CA VAL A 170 -15.98 -1.89 16.16
C VAL A 170 -15.22 -2.40 14.93
N LEU A 171 -15.91 -2.58 13.80
CA LEU A 171 -15.27 -2.99 12.55
C LEU A 171 -14.22 -1.99 12.08
N ARG A 172 -14.52 -0.69 12.15
CA ARG A 172 -13.59 0.37 11.76
C ARG A 172 -12.32 0.36 12.62
N ARG A 173 -12.45 0.24 13.95
CA ARG A 173 -11.31 0.14 14.88
C ARG A 173 -10.46 -1.09 14.58
N LEU A 174 -11.09 -2.25 14.33
CA LEU A 174 -10.39 -3.46 13.91
C LEU A 174 -9.59 -3.22 12.62
N CYS A 175 -10.21 -2.63 11.59
CA CYS A 175 -9.53 -2.37 10.32
C CYS A 175 -8.36 -1.38 10.47
N ILE A 176 -8.49 -0.35 11.32
CA ILE A 176 -7.42 0.59 11.63
C ILE A 176 -6.21 -0.16 12.23
N ILE A 177 -6.43 -0.97 13.27
CA ILE A 177 -5.33 -1.72 13.92
C ILE A 177 -4.67 -2.69 12.95
N LEU A 178 -5.45 -3.45 12.18
CA LEU A 178 -4.90 -4.40 11.21
C LEU A 178 -4.12 -3.71 10.07
N THR A 179 -4.56 -2.53 9.62
CA THR A 179 -3.83 -1.76 8.59
C THR A 179 -2.56 -1.13 9.14
N LEU A 180 -2.56 -0.65 10.39
CA LEU A 180 -1.35 -0.22 11.10
C LEU A 180 -0.32 -1.36 11.19
N LYS A 181 -0.72 -2.51 11.74
CA LYS A 181 0.16 -3.68 11.89
C LYS A 181 0.71 -4.18 10.55
N SER A 182 -0.16 -4.37 9.56
CA SER A 182 0.26 -4.83 8.23
C SER A 182 1.20 -3.84 7.55
N SER A 183 0.90 -2.54 7.62
CA SER A 183 1.77 -1.50 7.02
C SER A 183 3.15 -1.48 7.68
N TYR A 184 3.23 -1.59 9.00
CA TYR A 184 4.51 -1.66 9.72
C TYR A 184 5.29 -2.93 9.38
N ALA A 185 4.67 -4.11 9.51
CA ALA A 185 5.32 -5.40 9.22
C ALA A 185 5.86 -5.44 7.78
N ARG A 186 5.10 -4.90 6.83
CA ARG A 186 5.53 -4.72 5.44
C ARG A 186 6.68 -3.73 5.32
N ALA A 187 6.66 -2.62 6.07
CA ALA A 187 7.72 -1.62 6.02
C ALA A 187 9.08 -2.16 6.48
N ILE A 188 9.11 -3.00 7.51
CA ILE A 188 10.34 -3.64 8.00
C ILE A 188 10.71 -4.94 7.26
N GLY A 189 9.93 -5.32 6.23
CA GLY A 189 10.21 -6.49 5.38
C GLY A 189 10.04 -7.83 6.11
N GLN A 190 9.09 -7.90 7.05
CA GLN A 190 8.75 -9.16 7.69
C GLN A 190 7.93 -10.05 6.76
N SER A 191 8.08 -11.37 6.94
CA SER A 191 7.36 -12.37 6.14
C SER A 191 5.89 -12.52 6.56
N ALA A 192 5.12 -13.30 5.80
CA ALA A 192 3.74 -13.63 6.13
C ALA A 192 3.58 -14.39 7.47
N ALA A 193 4.66 -15.02 7.97
CA ALA A 193 4.66 -15.74 9.24
C ALA A 193 4.96 -14.86 10.46
N PHE A 194 5.10 -13.54 10.27
CA PHE A 194 5.32 -12.61 11.37
C PHE A 194 4.17 -12.67 12.38
N ASP A 195 4.51 -12.75 13.66
CA ASP A 195 3.53 -12.70 14.74
C ASP A 195 3.13 -11.25 15.02
N TRP A 196 1.88 -10.93 14.68
CA TRP A 196 1.34 -9.58 14.82
C TRP A 196 1.05 -9.21 16.28
N ALA A 197 0.95 -10.19 17.19
CA ALA A 197 0.77 -9.93 18.61
C ALA A 197 2.01 -9.28 19.26
N ARG A 198 3.17 -9.31 18.58
CA ARG A 198 4.38 -8.59 18.98
C ARG A 198 4.30 -7.09 18.81
N LEU A 199 3.35 -6.62 17.99
CA LEU A 199 3.07 -5.21 17.78
C LEU A 199 1.89 -4.81 18.66
N GLU A 200 1.98 -3.64 19.28
CA GLU A 200 0.87 -3.05 20.01
C GLU A 200 0.67 -1.60 19.58
N PHE A 201 -0.54 -1.25 19.17
CA PHE A 201 -0.95 0.10 18.80
C PHE A 201 -2.03 0.62 19.74
N ASP A 202 -1.70 1.62 20.55
CA ASP A 202 -2.65 2.41 21.33
C ASP A 202 -2.91 3.73 20.57
N VAL A 203 -3.93 3.67 19.69
CA VAL A 203 -4.30 4.78 18.81
C VAL A 203 -4.75 6.00 19.60
N ASP A 204 -5.46 5.80 20.71
CA ASP A 204 -6.02 6.87 21.53
C ASP A 204 -4.90 7.65 22.23
N LYS A 205 -3.88 6.95 22.75
CA LYS A 205 -2.69 7.58 23.34
C LYS A 205 -1.60 7.93 22.34
N LYS A 206 -1.81 7.64 21.04
CA LYS A 206 -0.84 7.85 19.97
C LYS A 206 0.53 7.19 20.26
N SER A 207 0.50 5.99 20.82
CA SER A 207 1.69 5.19 21.09
C SER A 207 1.65 3.86 20.34
N ALA A 208 2.83 3.37 19.97
CA ALA A 208 2.98 2.04 19.40
C ALA A 208 4.30 1.42 19.84
N THR A 209 4.28 0.11 20.04
CA THR A 209 5.46 -0.68 20.40
C THR A 209 5.60 -1.91 19.51
N ALA A 210 6.84 -2.38 19.37
CA ALA A 210 7.17 -3.71 18.86
C ALA A 210 8.09 -4.37 19.88
N ASP A 211 7.72 -5.56 20.36
CA ASP A 211 8.48 -6.28 21.40
C ASP A 211 8.77 -5.42 22.63
N GLY A 212 7.79 -4.61 23.04
CA GLY A 212 7.92 -3.67 24.16
C GLY A 212 8.78 -2.42 23.89
N HIS A 213 9.38 -2.29 22.70
CA HIS A 213 10.16 -1.11 22.32
C HIS A 213 9.28 -0.11 21.56
N ALA A 214 9.38 1.18 21.92
CA ALA A 214 8.64 2.23 21.24
C ALA A 214 9.03 2.34 19.76
N LEU A 215 8.03 2.52 18.88
CA LEU A 215 8.23 2.72 17.45
C LEU A 215 8.63 4.17 17.11
N THR A 216 9.60 4.72 17.87
CA THR A 216 10.12 6.08 17.65
C THR A 216 10.69 6.22 16.25
N GLY A 217 10.45 7.38 15.62
CA GLY A 217 10.91 7.69 14.27
C GLY A 217 10.03 7.15 13.16
N TRP A 218 8.94 6.44 13.48
CA TRP A 218 7.94 6.02 12.52
C TRP A 218 6.82 7.05 12.37
N GLU A 219 6.36 7.21 11.14
CA GLU A 219 5.18 7.99 10.80
C GLU A 219 4.16 7.08 10.11
N PHE A 220 2.92 7.12 10.62
CA PHE A 220 1.77 6.40 10.10
C PHE A 220 0.76 7.41 9.54
N ARG A 221 0.46 7.31 8.25
CA ARG A 221 -0.56 8.13 7.59
C ARG A 221 -1.78 7.28 7.28
N LEU A 222 -2.91 7.60 7.90
CA LEU A 222 -4.16 6.88 7.77
C LEU A 222 -5.15 7.70 6.96
N TYR A 223 -5.87 7.02 6.07
CA TYR A 223 -6.92 7.61 5.25
C TYR A 223 -7.91 6.54 4.83
N ARG A 224 -9.06 6.97 4.32
CA ARG A 224 -10.09 6.08 3.78
C ARG A 224 -10.23 6.29 2.29
N ALA A 225 -10.49 5.20 1.57
CA ALA A 225 -10.81 5.24 0.15
C ALA A 225 -12.22 4.70 -0.06
N LYS A 226 -13.03 5.43 -0.83
CA LYS A 226 -14.38 5.03 -1.22
C LYS A 226 -14.43 4.83 -2.72
N LEU A 227 -14.90 3.67 -3.14
CA LEU A 227 -14.90 3.24 -4.53
C LEU A 227 -16.32 2.86 -4.94
N GLY A 228 -16.76 3.35 -6.10
CA GLY A 228 -17.90 2.77 -6.81
C GLY A 228 -17.40 1.67 -7.74
N VAL A 229 -17.83 0.43 -7.51
CA VAL A 229 -17.42 -0.73 -8.31
C VAL A 229 -18.63 -1.33 -9.01
N ALA A 230 -18.58 -1.39 -10.34
CA ALA A 230 -19.57 -2.07 -11.15
C ALA A 230 -19.36 -3.59 -11.04
N ARG A 231 -20.36 -4.30 -10.51
CA ARG A 231 -20.35 -5.77 -10.35
C ARG A 231 -21.54 -6.41 -11.06
N GLY A 232 -21.33 -7.63 -11.55
CA GLY A 232 -22.38 -8.46 -12.16
C GLY A 232 -22.46 -8.34 -13.69
N ILE A 233 -23.36 -9.14 -14.28
CA ILE A 233 -23.66 -9.17 -15.73
C ILE A 233 -24.44 -7.91 -16.12
N GLU A 234 -25.41 -7.52 -15.29
CA GLU A 234 -26.02 -6.19 -15.29
C GLU A 234 -25.28 -5.35 -14.24
N PRO A 235 -24.47 -4.35 -14.65
CA PRO A 235 -23.56 -3.68 -13.74
C PRO A 235 -24.32 -2.87 -12.70
N LYS A 236 -24.41 -3.41 -11.48
CA LYS A 236 -24.86 -2.67 -10.31
C LYS A 236 -23.66 -2.01 -9.66
N LEU A 237 -23.76 -0.71 -9.41
CA LEU A 237 -22.74 0.04 -8.69
C LEU A 237 -22.82 -0.33 -7.20
N VAL A 238 -21.74 -0.91 -6.69
CA VAL A 238 -21.57 -1.23 -5.27
C VAL A 238 -20.54 -0.27 -4.69
N GLU A 239 -20.88 0.38 -3.59
CA GLU A 239 -19.90 1.17 -2.83
C GLU A 239 -19.03 0.24 -1.99
N GLU A 240 -17.71 0.37 -2.14
CA GLU A 240 -16.71 -0.32 -1.36
C GLU A 240 -15.87 0.73 -0.61
N GLU A 241 -15.73 0.57 0.72
CA GLU A 241 -14.90 1.45 1.55
C GLU A 241 -13.68 0.67 2.06
N TYR A 242 -12.53 1.33 2.09
CA TYR A 242 -11.26 0.75 2.50
C TYR A 242 -10.55 1.64 3.52
N GLN A 243 -9.92 1.01 4.50
CA GLN A 243 -9.00 1.62 5.43
C GLN A 243 -7.60 1.43 4.85
N CYS A 244 -6.87 2.53 4.76
CA CYS A 244 -5.50 2.52 4.28
C CYS A 244 -4.58 3.09 5.36
N CYS A 245 -3.37 2.55 5.41
CA CYS A 245 -2.31 3.06 6.25
C CYS A 245 -0.98 2.97 5.52
N CYS A 246 -0.24 4.06 5.44
CA CYS A 246 1.15 4.01 5.05
C CYS A 246 2.05 4.21 6.26
N ALA A 247 3.00 3.29 6.45
CA ALA A 247 4.05 3.38 7.46
C ALA A 247 5.38 3.65 6.78
N PHE A 248 6.15 4.61 7.28
CA PHE A 248 7.51 4.83 6.80
C PHE A 248 8.40 5.41 7.90
N PHE A 249 9.68 5.08 7.84
CA PHE A 249 10.65 5.52 8.83
C PHE A 249 11.24 6.88 8.47
N ARG A 250 11.00 7.88 9.33
CA ARG A 250 11.57 9.23 9.23
C ARG A 250 12.91 9.35 9.96
N GLY A 251 13.08 8.59 11.04
CA GLY A 251 14.21 8.75 11.97
C GLY A 251 14.13 10.05 12.78
N CYS A 252 12.92 10.53 13.07
CA CYS A 252 12.69 11.60 14.03
C CYS A 252 12.61 11.06 15.47
N ASP A 253 12.66 11.98 16.45
CA ASP A 253 12.63 11.62 17.87
C ASP A 253 11.25 11.21 18.40
N ASP A 254 10.21 11.34 17.55
CA ASP A 254 8.82 11.03 17.90
C ASP A 254 8.21 9.96 16.99
N LEU A 255 7.18 9.30 17.51
CA LEU A 255 6.21 8.52 16.74
C LEU A 255 5.07 9.45 16.27
N LYS A 256 4.65 9.34 15.02
CA LYS A 256 3.60 10.20 14.45
C LYS A 256 2.45 9.41 13.85
N PHE A 257 1.23 9.80 14.20
CA PHE A 257 0.00 9.38 13.53
C PHE A 257 -0.64 10.60 12.86
N VAL A 258 -0.88 10.51 11.55
CA VAL A 258 -1.51 11.56 10.76
C VAL A 258 -2.77 10.99 10.14
N TRP A 259 -3.89 11.65 10.39
CA TRP A 259 -5.22 11.24 9.95
C TRP A 259 -5.68 12.20 8.86
N TYR A 260 -6.11 11.66 7.72
CA TYR A 260 -6.66 12.43 6.62
C TYR A 260 -8.14 12.11 6.46
N ASP A 261 -8.98 13.05 6.88
CA ASP A 261 -10.44 13.01 6.67
C ASP A 261 -10.90 13.96 5.55
N ASP A 262 -10.06 14.94 5.16
CA ASP A 262 -10.33 15.87 4.07
C ASP A 262 -9.78 15.34 2.74
N PRO A 263 -10.63 15.08 1.73
CA PRO A 263 -10.20 14.67 0.39
C PRO A 263 -9.18 15.61 -0.25
N LYS A 264 -9.28 16.92 -0.01
CA LYS A 264 -8.36 17.90 -0.62
C LYS A 264 -6.94 17.77 -0.08
N GLN A 265 -6.80 17.48 1.21
CA GLN A 265 -5.49 17.21 1.81
C GLN A 265 -4.92 15.88 1.30
N LEU A 266 -5.80 14.89 1.11
CA LEU A 266 -5.41 13.58 0.60
C LEU A 266 -4.87 13.66 -0.84
N GLU A 267 -5.51 14.45 -1.71
CA GLU A 267 -5.09 14.67 -3.11
C GLU A 267 -3.67 15.26 -3.27
N THR A 268 -3.12 15.88 -2.22
CA THR A 268 -1.75 16.42 -2.28
C THR A 268 -0.67 15.35 -2.32
N TRP A 269 -0.98 14.12 -1.88
CA TRP A 269 0.00 13.03 -1.79
C TRP A 269 -0.56 11.66 -2.19
N VAL A 270 -1.88 11.52 -2.36
CA VAL A 270 -2.52 10.31 -2.87
C VAL A 270 -3.20 10.60 -4.20
N GLN A 271 -2.87 9.81 -5.20
CA GLN A 271 -3.47 9.88 -6.53
C GLN A 271 -4.27 8.62 -6.79
N PHE A 272 -5.54 8.80 -7.16
CA PHE A 272 -6.40 7.70 -7.60
C PHE A 272 -6.41 7.61 -9.12
N ILE A 273 -6.27 6.38 -9.61
CA ILE A 273 -6.29 6.02 -11.02
C ILE A 273 -7.26 4.84 -11.17
N ASN A 274 -8.05 4.80 -12.23
CA ASN A 274 -8.92 3.64 -12.50
C ASN A 274 -8.31 2.69 -13.53
N ILE A 275 -8.93 1.51 -13.70
CA ILE A 275 -8.46 0.50 -14.64
C ILE A 275 -8.34 1.04 -16.07
N ASP A 276 -9.29 1.88 -16.52
CA ASP A 276 -9.29 2.45 -17.88
C ASP A 276 -8.12 3.40 -18.12
N GLN A 277 -7.77 4.21 -17.12
CA GLN A 277 -6.62 5.10 -17.18
C GLN A 277 -5.32 4.29 -17.21
N MET A 278 -5.26 3.20 -16.45
CA MET A 278 -4.09 2.31 -16.40
C MET A 278 -3.89 1.53 -17.71
N THR A 279 -4.96 1.04 -18.33
CA THR A 279 -4.83 0.29 -19.60
C THR A 279 -4.49 1.22 -20.77
N LYS A 280 -5.00 2.46 -20.79
CA LYS A 280 -4.67 3.47 -21.82
C LYS A 280 -3.20 3.85 -21.88
N VAL A 281 -2.45 3.73 -20.78
CA VAL A 281 -1.03 4.11 -20.74
C VAL A 281 -0.08 2.98 -21.14
N ILE A 282 -0.56 1.73 -21.24
CA ILE A 282 0.26 0.54 -21.59
C ILE A 282 1.20 0.80 -22.78
N PRO A 283 0.75 1.32 -23.93
CA PRO A 283 1.62 1.49 -25.10
C PRO A 283 2.78 2.48 -24.87
N LYS A 284 2.72 3.28 -23.80
CA LYS A 284 3.73 4.28 -23.44
C LYS A 284 4.71 3.80 -22.38
N LEU A 285 4.47 2.63 -21.77
CA LEU A 285 5.27 2.10 -20.66
C LEU A 285 6.43 1.21 -21.12
N SER A 286 6.41 0.73 -22.37
CA SER A 286 7.50 -0.03 -22.99
C SER A 286 8.60 0.85 -23.61
N ALA A 287 8.39 2.17 -23.65
CA ALA A 287 9.28 3.15 -24.28
C ALA A 287 10.35 3.74 -23.33
#